data_AF-A0A6B9YQF5-F1
#
_entry.id   AF-A0A6B9YQF5-F1
#
_cell.length_a   1.000
_cell.length_b   1.000
_cell.length_c   1.000
_cell.angle_alpha   90.00
_cell.angle_beta   90.00
_cell.angle_gamma   90.00
#
_symmetry.space_group_name_H-M   'P 1'
#
loop_
_entity.id
_entity.type
_entity.pdbx_description
1 polymer ?
#
loop_
_entity_poly.entity_id
_entity_poly.type
_entity_poly.pdbx_seq_one_letter_code
_entity_poly.pdbx_strand_id
1 'polypeptide(L)'
;MNQRVKQLIQKLGEAIHETVSGSEDIAIVVKDIRDQGFDVLLMLEATIGLNEVETTPEETEESGEESGPFSSSDVTFLRSLRISVNEKDAAADAGEASSAS
;
A
#
# COMPACT_ATOMS: atom_id res chain seq x y z
N MET A 1 8.94 12.71 15.59
CA MET A 1 7.75 11.97 15.09
C MET A 1 6.50 12.67 15.58
N ASN A 2 5.64 13.10 14.67
CA ASN A 2 4.42 13.86 14.98
C ASN A 2 3.51 13.07 15.93
N GLN A 3 3.07 13.67 17.04
CA GLN A 3 2.21 13.04 18.06
C GLN A 3 0.94 12.44 17.44
N ARG A 4 0.41 13.09 16.39
CA ARG A 4 -0.77 12.66 15.64
C ARG A 4 -0.52 11.36 14.88
N VAL A 5 0.65 11.22 14.23
CA VAL A 5 1.02 10.01 13.49
C VAL A 5 1.15 8.82 14.45
N LYS A 6 1.76 9.01 15.63
CA LYS A 6 1.82 7.97 16.66
C LYS A 6 0.43 7.49 17.09
N GLN A 7 -0.51 8.42 17.31
CA GLN A 7 -1.89 8.07 17.67
C GLN A 7 -2.62 7.31 16.56
N LEU A 8 -2.38 7.67 15.29
CA LEU A 8 -2.95 6.94 14.15
C LEU A 8 -2.40 5.52 14.04
N ILE A 9 -1.09 5.34 14.21
CA ILE A 9 -0.46 4.00 14.23
C ILE A 9 -1.07 3.15 15.36
N GLN A 10 -1.26 3.73 16.55
CA GLN A 10 -1.84 3.00 17.66
C GLN A 10 -3.30 2.61 17.41
N LYS A 11 -4.13 3.53 16.90
CA LYS A 11 -5.51 3.22 16.52
C LYS A 11 -5.60 2.15 15.44
N LEU A 12 -4.68 2.17 14.47
CA LEU A 12 -4.61 1.13 13.45
C LEU A 12 -4.29 -0.23 14.08
N GLY A 13 -3.33 -0.28 15.00
CA GLY A 13 -3.00 -1.49 15.76
C GLY A 13 -4.19 -2.04 16.55
N GLU A 14 -4.94 -1.16 17.24
CA GLU A 14 -6.16 -1.53 17.96
C GLU A 14 -7.24 -2.08 17.01
N ALA A 15 -7.48 -1.42 15.88
CA ALA A 15 -8.47 -1.86 14.89
C ALA A 15 -8.12 -3.23 14.28
N ILE A 16 -6.84 -3.48 13.98
CA ILE A 16 -6.38 -4.78 13.50
C ILE A 16 -6.57 -5.84 14.57
N HIS A 17 -6.19 -5.55 15.82
CA HIS A 17 -6.34 -6.48 16.93
C HIS A 17 -7.81 -6.87 17.13
N GLU A 18 -8.73 -5.91 17.15
CA GLU A 18 -10.17 -6.16 17.30
C GLU A 18 -10.72 -6.97 16.13
N THR A 19 -10.33 -6.63 14.90
CA THR A 19 -10.76 -7.36 13.69
C THR A 19 -10.30 -8.81 13.72
N VAL A 20 -9.03 -9.07 14.06
CA VAL A 20 -8.47 -10.42 14.09
C VAL A 20 -9.04 -11.24 15.24
N SER A 21 -9.21 -10.62 16.41
CA SER A 21 -9.74 -11.31 17.60
C SER A 21 -11.23 -11.63 17.47
N GLY A 22 -11.99 -10.80 16.73
CA GLY A 22 -13.41 -11.01 16.45
C GLY A 22 -13.70 -11.80 15.17
N SER A 23 -12.69 -12.16 14.37
CA SER A 23 -12.89 -12.85 13.10
C SER A 23 -13.24 -14.33 13.32
N GLU A 24 -14.44 -14.71 12.90
CA GLU A 24 -14.91 -16.08 12.98
C GLU A 24 -14.12 -17.02 12.07
N ASP A 25 -13.73 -16.57 10.88
CA ASP A 25 -12.90 -17.35 9.94
C ASP A 25 -11.55 -17.73 10.57
N ILE A 26 -10.89 -16.78 11.23
CA ILE A 26 -9.62 -17.03 11.92
C ILE A 26 -9.83 -17.99 13.10
N ALA A 27 -10.92 -17.81 13.86
CA ALA A 27 -11.24 -18.65 15.00
C ALA A 27 -11.49 -20.12 14.60
N ILE A 28 -12.18 -20.36 13.48
CA ILE A 28 -12.41 -21.70 12.94
C ILE A 28 -11.07 -22.37 12.61
N VAL A 29 -10.20 -21.69 11.88
CA VAL A 29 -8.88 -22.24 11.50
C VAL A 29 -8.02 -22.53 12.73
N VAL A 30 -8.00 -21.63 13.72
CA VAL A 30 -7.25 -21.85 14.97
C VAL A 30 -7.79 -23.07 15.73
N LYS A 31 -9.11 -23.25 15.74
CA LYS A 31 -9.74 -24.42 16.36
C LYS A 31 -9.37 -25.71 15.63
N ASP A 32 -9.45 -25.72 14.30
CA ASP A 32 -9.09 -26.89 13.50
C ASP A 32 -7.63 -27.32 13.70
N ILE A 33 -6.72 -26.36 13.91
CA ILE A 33 -5.32 -26.64 14.24
C ILE A 33 -5.20 -27.24 15.65
N ARG A 34 -5.95 -26.71 16.63
CA ARG A 34 -5.98 -27.26 18.01
C ARG A 34 -6.57 -28.67 18.06
N ASP A 35 -7.61 -28.94 17.27
CA ASP A 35 -8.25 -30.25 17.19
C ASP A 35 -7.31 -31.33 16.62
N GLN A 36 -6.28 -30.92 15.87
CA GLN A 36 -5.17 -31.80 15.44
C GLN A 36 -4.11 -32.05 16.53
N GLY A 37 -4.25 -31.44 17.71
CA GLY A 37 -3.36 -31.63 18.86
C GLY A 37 -2.23 -30.61 18.98
N PHE A 38 -2.29 -29.48 18.25
CA PHE A 38 -1.29 -28.41 18.34
C PHE A 38 -1.74 -27.29 19.28
N ASP A 39 -0.82 -26.75 20.08
CA ASP A 39 -1.07 -25.50 20.80
C ASP A 39 -0.80 -24.30 19.88
N VAL A 40 -1.72 -23.33 19.89
CA VAL A 40 -1.71 -22.20 18.95
C VAL A 40 -1.62 -20.90 19.72
N LEU A 41 -0.49 -20.22 19.51
CA LEU A 41 -0.23 -18.85 19.92
C LEU A 41 -0.13 -17.97 18.67
N LEU A 42 -0.98 -16.96 18.55
CA LEU A 42 -0.99 -16.04 17.42
C LEU A 42 -0.25 -14.75 17.79
N MET A 43 0.75 -14.37 17.00
CA MET A 43 1.46 -13.10 17.11
C MET A 43 1.38 -12.36 15.78
N LEU A 44 0.98 -11.09 15.79
CA LEU A 44 0.91 -10.25 14.60
C LEU A 44 2.02 -9.21 14.63
N GLU A 45 2.90 -9.27 13.63
CA GLU A 45 3.87 -8.22 13.34
C GLU A 45 3.50 -7.56 12.02
N ALA A 46 3.31 -6.24 12.03
CA ALA A 46 3.04 -5.45 10.85
C ALA A 46 4.01 -4.28 10.79
N THR A 47 4.68 -4.11 9.65
CA THR A 47 5.53 -2.93 9.38
C THR A 47 4.75 -1.93 8.55
N ILE A 48 4.65 -0.69 9.04
CA ILE A 48 3.86 0.37 8.41
C ILE A 48 4.81 1.39 7.77
N GLY A 49 4.75 1.50 6.44
CA GLY A 49 5.42 2.56 5.69
C GLY A 49 4.55 3.82 5.67
N LEU A 50 5.13 4.97 5.96
CA LEU A 50 4.48 6.27 5.86
C LEU A 50 5.14 7.06 4.74
N ASN A 51 4.34 7.66 3.85
CA ASN A 51 4.81 8.66 2.90
C ASN A 51 4.14 10.00 3.22
N GLU A 52 4.93 11.07 3.31
CA GLU A 52 4.39 12.42 3.49
C GLU A 52 4.00 12.94 2.11
N VAL A 53 2.71 13.21 1.92
CA VAL A 53 2.24 13.92 0.71
C VAL A 53 2.50 15.40 0.99
N GLU A 54 3.57 15.94 0.42
CA GLU A 54 3.76 17.39 0.41
C GLU A 54 2.62 18.00 -0.40
N THR A 55 1.64 18.58 0.29
CA THR A 55 0.62 19.41 -0.35
C THR A 55 1.30 20.73 -0.74
N THR A 56 1.94 20.75 -1.91
CA THR A 56 2.25 22.01 -2.57
C THR A 56 0.89 22.67 -2.89
N PRO A 57 0.64 23.90 -2.42
CA PRO A 57 -0.57 24.62 -2.80
C PRO A 57 -0.36 25.12 -4.24
N GLU A 58 -0.45 24.22 -5.21
CA GLU A 58 -0.61 24.63 -6.60
C GLU A 58 -2.10 24.93 -6.79
N GLU A 59 -2.32 26.17 -7.20
CA GLU A 59 -3.61 26.72 -7.55
C GLU A 59 -4.31 25.79 -8.56
N THR A 60 -5.62 25.65 -8.39
CA THR A 60 -6.63 25.35 -9.41
C THR A 60 -6.08 25.20 -10.84
N GLU A 61 -6.18 24.01 -11.43
CA GLU A 61 -6.93 23.79 -12.68
C GLU A 61 -6.86 22.33 -13.16
N GLU A 62 -8.04 21.87 -13.57
CA GLU A 62 -8.37 20.77 -14.48
C GLU A 62 -8.16 19.28 -14.11
N SER A 63 -9.30 18.59 -14.20
CA SER A 63 -9.44 17.16 -14.37
C SER A 63 -8.72 16.68 -15.63
N GLY A 64 -7.73 15.81 -15.47
CA GLY A 64 -7.09 15.08 -16.57
C GLY A 64 -6.50 13.77 -16.03
N GLU A 65 -6.63 12.69 -16.78
CA GLU A 65 -6.08 11.38 -16.46
C GLU A 65 -4.54 11.44 -16.42
N GLU A 66 -3.96 11.61 -15.24
CA GLU A 66 -2.51 11.60 -15.01
C GLU A 66 -1.97 10.16 -15.08
N SER A 67 -2.00 9.53 -16.26
CA SER A 67 -1.22 8.33 -16.57
C SER A 67 0.23 8.74 -16.92
N GLY A 68 0.87 9.52 -16.05
CA GLY A 68 2.28 9.90 -16.17
C GLY A 68 3.21 8.72 -15.86
N PRO A 69 4.47 8.73 -16.36
CA PRO A 69 5.42 7.66 -16.08
C PRO A 69 5.70 7.57 -14.58
N PHE A 70 5.65 6.35 -14.02
CA PHE A 70 5.97 6.10 -12.62
C PHE A 70 7.32 6.74 -12.23
N SER A 71 7.34 7.48 -11.12
CA SER A 71 8.59 8.04 -10.60
C SER A 71 9.52 6.93 -10.08
N SER A 72 10.82 7.21 -9.96
CA SER A 72 11.78 6.24 -9.40
C SER A 72 11.42 5.79 -7.97
N SER A 73 10.77 6.68 -7.21
CA SER A 73 10.20 6.40 -5.89
C SER A 73 9.04 5.40 -5.98
N ASP A 74 8.14 5.57 -6.95
CA ASP A 74 6.99 4.68 -7.15
C ASP A 74 7.43 3.28 -7.55
N VAL A 75 8.41 3.16 -8.45
CA VAL A 75 8.93 1.85 -8.87
C VAL A 75 9.64 1.13 -7.72
N THR A 76 10.30 1.87 -6.82
CA THR A 76 10.94 1.30 -5.62
C THR A 76 9.89 0.81 -4.62
N PHE A 77 8.79 1.56 -4.48
CA PHE A 77 7.64 1.18 -3.65
C PHE A 77 6.89 -0.04 -4.21
N LEU A 78 6.57 -0.06 -5.50
CA LEU A 78 5.92 -1.21 -6.14
C LEU A 78 6.78 -2.47 -6.04
N ARG A 79 8.11 -2.32 -6.13
CA ARG A 79 9.07 -3.42 -5.88
C ARG A 79 9.06 -3.92 -4.43
N SER A 80 8.89 -3.04 -3.43
CA SER A 80 8.78 -3.46 -2.03
C SER A 80 7.48 -4.22 -1.74
N LEU A 81 6.42 -3.93 -2.50
CA LEU A 81 5.14 -4.64 -2.47
C LEU A 81 5.09 -5.90 -3.36
N ARG A 82 6.20 -6.30 -4.00
CA ARG A 82 6.25 -7.40 -5.01
C ARG A 82 5.28 -7.22 -6.19
N ILE A 83 4.87 -6.00 -6.50
CA ILE A 83 4.06 -5.70 -7.68
C ILE A 83 5.02 -5.54 -8.86
N SER A 84 4.85 -6.38 -9.88
CA SER A 84 5.66 -6.30 -11.11
C SER A 84 5.15 -5.18 -12.00
N VAL A 85 6.02 -4.20 -12.31
CA VAL A 85 5.73 -3.12 -13.25
C VAL A 85 6.27 -3.52 -14.62
N ASN A 86 5.40 -3.62 -15.63
CA ASN A 86 5.79 -4.01 -16.99
C ASN A 86 6.12 -2.72 -17.77
N GLU A 87 7.39 -2.48 -18.10
CA GLU A 87 7.90 -1.22 -18.71
C GLU A 87 7.39 -0.94 -20.15
N LYS A 88 6.43 -1.73 -20.65
CA LYS A 88 5.97 -1.68 -22.04
C LYS A 88 4.98 -0.56 -22.35
N ASP A 89 4.39 0.06 -21.32
CA ASP A 89 3.43 1.16 -21.50
C ASP A 89 4.10 2.55 -21.56
N ALA A 90 5.41 2.65 -21.32
CA ALA A 90 6.14 3.93 -21.28
C ALA A 90 6.74 4.38 -22.63
N ALA A 91 6.77 3.51 -23.66
CA ALA A 91 7.53 3.76 -24.88
C ALA A 91 6.68 4.00 -26.15
N ALA A 92 5.35 4.01 -26.04
CA ALA A 92 4.47 4.08 -27.21
C ALA A 92 4.16 5.51 -27.72
N ASP A 93 4.47 6.57 -26.97
CA ASP A 93 3.99 7.92 -27.28
C ASP A 93 5.08 8.88 -27.85
N ALA A 94 6.36 8.49 -27.82
CA ALA A 94 7.46 9.35 -28.27
C ALA A 94 7.63 9.44 -29.81
N GLY A 95 6.65 8.97 -30.60
CA GLY A 95 6.80 8.72 -32.04
C GLY A 95 6.30 9.81 -32.99
N GLU A 96 5.47 10.76 -32.54
CA GLU A 96 4.67 11.56 -33.50
C GLU A 96 4.78 13.08 -33.28
N ALA A 97 6.01 13.62 -33.30
CA ALA A 97 6.23 15.06 -33.37
C ALA A 97 7.54 15.41 -34.11
N SER A 98 7.73 14.91 -35.33
CA SER A 98 8.78 15.42 -36.22
C SER A 98 8.36 15.32 -37.69
N SER A 99 7.62 16.32 -38.18
CA SER A 99 7.71 16.81 -39.57
C SER A 99 6.73 17.97 -39.81
N ALA A 100 7.18 19.18 -39.52
CA ALA A 100 6.69 20.38 -40.20
C ALA A 100 7.84 21.39 -40.26
N SER A 101 8.64 21.30 -41.32
CA SER A 101 9.50 22.37 -41.82
C SER A 101 8.83 23.04 -43.00
#